data_AF-A0A1Q9MS96-F1
#
_entry.id   AF-A0A1Q9MS96-F1
#
_cell.length_a   1.000
_cell.length_b   1.000
_cell.length_c   1.000
_cell.angle_alpha   90.00
_cell.angle_beta   90.00
_cell.angle_gamma   90.00
#
_symmetry.space_group_name_H-M   'P 1'
#
loop_
_entity.id
_entity.type
_entity.pdbx_description
1 polymer ?
#
loop_
_entity_poly.entity_id
_entity_poly.type
_entity_poly.pdbx_seq_one_letter_code
_entity_poly.pdbx_strand_id
1 'polypeptide(L)'
;MPQVVKIFREDPYYNDLNSIFIPFRTVMEMEALVSLYLSVGNYDVIKDIPQSRPSASQFLQTLHMEGNPAYLQIVDFFIKCAMPKLKPVVSYERDHHDVIRRGNVVPYAKTRACLFFALHNLKLKFLVIQEFVDKFRKNQFQLERPKGPAGIEPPSFMTAFGNAFYEKYRAILADMLPKKTVSEKVSRLLQNKDAVTNEKIFQMATNLDKEEEINKIKYIMRNIKASLFVCNLLFAASDLTQAFSRGKPETFNPEETMISQDFIPELVPAITQCLAQNNVAQLRRCVDAFYQLMDIVLDGINIAYNVASGGEVRLGKTETLYHLQPRIHYSPA
;
A
#
# COMPACT_ATOMS: atom_id res chain seq x y z
N MET A 1 35.08 17.04 -13.14
CA MET A 1 33.75 16.38 -13.12
C MET A 1 33.75 15.37 -11.99
N PRO A 2 32.89 15.50 -10.97
CA PRO A 2 32.81 14.48 -9.93
C PRO A 2 32.20 13.22 -10.54
N GLN A 3 32.96 12.13 -10.50
CA GLN A 3 32.47 10.80 -10.88
C GLN A 3 31.41 10.38 -9.87
N VAL A 4 30.17 10.28 -10.32
CA VAL A 4 29.10 9.65 -9.55
C VAL A 4 29.43 8.16 -9.48
N VAL A 5 29.99 7.73 -8.35
CA VAL A 5 30.10 6.31 -8.01
C VAL A 5 28.67 5.82 -7.79
N LYS A 6 28.09 5.19 -8.82
CA LYS A 6 26.87 4.41 -8.66
C LYS A 6 27.22 3.21 -7.80
N ILE A 7 26.96 3.30 -6.49
CA ILE A 7 26.89 2.13 -5.62
C ILE A 7 25.60 1.40 -6.03
N PHE A 8 25.68 0.58 -7.07
CA PHE A 8 24.65 -0.41 -7.33
C PHE A 8 24.73 -1.42 -6.19
N ARG A 9 23.65 -1.57 -5.42
CA ARG A 9 23.48 -2.81 -4.66
C ARG A 9 23.44 -3.96 -5.66
N GLU A 10 24.30 -4.95 -5.47
CA GLU A 10 24.28 -6.22 -6.20
C GLU A 10 23.11 -7.09 -5.73
N ASP A 11 21.88 -6.56 -5.80
CA ASP A 11 20.67 -7.36 -5.63
C ASP A 11 20.14 -7.69 -7.04
N PRO A 12 20.15 -8.97 -7.49
CA PRO A 12 19.72 -9.36 -8.83
C PRO A 12 18.23 -9.07 -9.11
N TYR A 13 17.47 -8.61 -8.11
CA TYR A 13 16.04 -8.29 -8.21
C TYR A 13 15.73 -6.80 -8.35
N TYR A 14 16.76 -5.95 -8.41
CA TYR A 14 16.64 -4.50 -8.55
C TYR A 14 16.15 -4.09 -9.96
N ASN A 15 14.85 -3.87 -10.10
CA ASN A 15 14.28 -3.33 -11.34
C ASN A 15 13.80 -1.90 -11.15
N ASP A 16 14.11 -1.03 -12.12
CA ASP A 16 13.53 0.30 -12.23
C ASP A 16 12.01 0.16 -12.46
N LEU A 17 11.20 0.77 -11.60
CA LEU A 17 9.74 0.76 -11.67
C LEU A 17 9.25 1.29 -13.03
N ASN A 18 10.02 2.19 -13.66
CA ASN A 18 9.75 2.74 -15.00
C ASN A 18 9.88 1.71 -16.14
N SER A 19 10.62 0.63 -15.95
CA SER A 19 10.81 -0.42 -16.96
C SER A 19 9.68 -1.47 -16.99
N ILE A 20 8.77 -1.44 -16.01
CA ILE A 20 7.73 -2.47 -15.80
C ILE A 20 6.33 -1.85 -15.61
N PHE A 21 6.08 -0.68 -16.19
CA PHE A 21 4.98 0.20 -15.78
C PHE A 21 3.55 -0.24 -16.21
N ILE A 22 3.40 -1.12 -17.19
CA ILE A 22 2.09 -1.45 -17.78
C ILE A 22 1.34 -2.60 -17.05
N PRO A 23 1.98 -3.70 -16.60
CA PRO A 23 1.24 -4.82 -15.97
C PRO A 23 0.77 -4.57 -14.52
N PHE A 24 1.20 -3.50 -13.85
CA PHE A 24 0.86 -3.26 -12.43
C PHE A 24 -0.20 -2.19 -12.19
N ARG A 25 -0.60 -1.48 -13.24
CA ARG A 25 -1.70 -0.51 -13.17
C ARG A 25 -2.97 -1.12 -12.60
N THR A 26 -3.23 -2.39 -12.92
CA THR A 26 -4.37 -3.17 -12.42
C THR A 26 -4.39 -3.35 -10.90
N VAL A 27 -3.21 -3.46 -10.27
CA VAL A 27 -3.10 -3.51 -8.81
C VAL A 27 -3.57 -2.17 -8.23
N MET A 28 -3.09 -1.06 -8.79
CA MET A 28 -3.53 0.28 -8.36
C MET A 28 -5.00 0.54 -8.65
N GLU A 29 -5.53 0.06 -9.78
CA GLU A 29 -6.95 0.15 -10.12
C GLU A 29 -7.81 -0.57 -9.07
N MET A 30 -7.44 -1.81 -8.70
CA MET A 30 -8.14 -2.55 -7.65
C MET A 30 -7.99 -1.90 -6.29
N GLU A 31 -6.79 -1.46 -5.90
CA GLU A 31 -6.59 -0.75 -4.63
C GLU A 31 -7.42 0.55 -4.57
N ALA A 32 -7.49 1.30 -5.67
CA ALA A 32 -8.29 2.52 -5.74
C ALA A 32 -9.80 2.22 -5.65
N LEU A 33 -10.27 1.16 -6.30
CA LEU A 33 -11.66 0.72 -6.23
C LEU A 33 -12.04 0.27 -4.80
N VAL A 34 -11.22 -0.56 -4.17
CA VAL A 34 -11.44 -1.02 -2.79
C VAL A 34 -11.33 0.13 -1.81
N SER A 35 -10.37 1.05 -2.01
CA SER A 35 -10.27 2.27 -1.21
C SER A 35 -11.53 3.14 -1.35
N LEU A 36 -12.09 3.25 -2.56
CA LEU A 36 -13.36 3.96 -2.75
C LEU A 36 -14.51 3.28 -2.00
N TYR A 37 -14.65 1.96 -2.08
CA TYR A 37 -15.64 1.21 -1.29
C TYR A 37 -15.48 1.48 0.22
N LEU A 38 -14.27 1.35 0.74
CA LEU A 38 -13.96 1.54 2.17
C LEU A 38 -14.10 3.00 2.64
N SER A 39 -14.45 3.94 1.75
CA SER A 39 -14.81 5.31 2.16
C SER A 39 -16.19 5.38 2.82
N VAL A 40 -17.04 4.39 2.53
CA VAL A 40 -18.41 4.27 3.05
C VAL A 40 -18.71 2.89 3.63
N GLY A 41 -17.93 1.86 3.26
CA GLY A 41 -18.10 0.48 3.70
C GLY A 41 -17.17 0.05 4.84
N ASN A 42 -17.36 -1.19 5.31
CA ASN A 42 -16.54 -1.81 6.36
C ASN A 42 -15.63 -2.91 5.79
N TYR A 43 -14.38 -2.93 6.24
CA TYR A 43 -13.41 -3.95 5.87
C TYR A 43 -13.81 -5.36 6.26
N ASP A 44 -14.51 -5.52 7.40
CA ASP A 44 -14.95 -6.84 7.87
C ASP A 44 -15.91 -7.55 6.90
N VAL A 45 -16.60 -6.80 6.04
CA VAL A 45 -17.49 -7.35 5.01
C VAL A 45 -16.70 -7.99 3.87
N ILE A 46 -15.49 -7.49 3.62
CA ILE A 46 -14.70 -7.89 2.45
C ILE A 46 -13.51 -8.78 2.78
N LYS A 47 -13.01 -8.78 4.02
CA LYS A 47 -11.73 -9.42 4.40
C LYS A 47 -11.60 -10.90 4.01
N ASP A 48 -12.71 -11.63 3.96
CA ASP A 48 -12.73 -13.07 3.65
C ASP A 48 -12.95 -13.39 2.15
N ILE A 49 -13.31 -12.39 1.35
CA ILE A 49 -13.51 -12.52 -0.11
C ILE A 49 -12.31 -13.15 -0.83
N PRO A 50 -11.04 -12.82 -0.51
CA PRO A 50 -9.88 -13.45 -1.14
C PRO A 50 -9.94 -14.98 -1.17
N GLN A 51 -10.49 -15.59 -0.11
CA GLN A 51 -10.55 -17.05 0.01
C GLN A 51 -11.67 -17.67 -0.82
N SER A 52 -12.77 -16.94 -1.07
CA SER A 52 -13.92 -17.46 -1.81
C SER A 52 -13.77 -17.42 -3.33
N ARG A 53 -12.72 -16.75 -3.85
CA ARG A 53 -12.40 -16.64 -5.28
C ARG A 53 -13.63 -16.24 -6.14
N PRO A 54 -14.29 -15.11 -5.83
CA PRO A 54 -15.51 -14.73 -6.52
C PRO A 54 -15.27 -14.41 -7.99
N SER A 55 -16.32 -14.54 -8.80
CA SER A 55 -16.39 -13.92 -10.13
C SER A 55 -16.44 -12.40 -10.04
N ALA A 56 -16.16 -11.69 -11.14
CA ALA A 56 -16.21 -10.22 -11.16
C ALA A 56 -17.57 -9.64 -10.76
N SER A 57 -18.66 -10.29 -11.19
CA SER A 57 -20.03 -9.90 -10.83
C SER A 57 -20.31 -10.10 -9.35
N GLN A 58 -19.94 -11.27 -8.79
CA GLN A 58 -20.10 -11.54 -7.35
C GLN A 58 -19.28 -10.55 -6.51
N PHE A 59 -18.07 -10.23 -6.95
CA PHE A 59 -17.21 -9.27 -6.27
C PHE A 59 -17.87 -7.88 -6.21
N LEU A 60 -18.37 -7.36 -7.33
CA LEU A 60 -19.05 -6.05 -7.34
C LEU A 60 -20.36 -6.04 -6.56
N GLN A 61 -21.09 -7.15 -6.57
CA GLN A 61 -22.30 -7.32 -5.78
C GLN A 61 -21.98 -7.21 -4.29
N THR A 62 -20.91 -7.87 -3.82
CA THR A 62 -20.47 -7.78 -2.41
C THR A 62 -20.03 -6.36 -2.04
N LEU A 63 -19.44 -5.62 -2.98
CA LEU A 63 -19.07 -4.22 -2.76
C LEU A 63 -20.26 -3.26 -2.87
N HIS A 64 -21.44 -3.70 -3.31
CA HIS A 64 -22.58 -2.85 -3.68
C HIS A 64 -22.20 -1.75 -4.69
N MET A 65 -21.30 -2.07 -5.62
CA MET A 65 -20.78 -1.14 -6.65
C MET A 65 -21.28 -1.50 -8.05
N GLU A 66 -22.45 -2.12 -8.13
CA GLU A 66 -23.09 -2.53 -9.37
C GLU A 66 -23.50 -1.32 -10.22
N GLY A 67 -23.58 -1.50 -11.54
CA GLY A 67 -24.09 -0.48 -12.46
C GLY A 67 -23.08 0.53 -13.00
N ASN A 68 -21.82 0.51 -12.56
CA ASN A 68 -20.75 1.30 -13.18
C ASN A 68 -19.87 0.41 -14.09
N PRO A 69 -19.93 0.58 -15.43
CA PRO A 69 -19.15 -0.23 -16.36
C PRO A 69 -17.63 -0.15 -16.14
N ALA A 70 -17.11 0.99 -15.69
CA ALA A 70 -15.69 1.16 -15.41
C ALA A 70 -15.24 0.29 -14.23
N TYR A 71 -16.06 0.13 -13.19
CA TYR A 71 -15.75 -0.72 -12.05
C TYR A 71 -15.74 -2.20 -12.45
N LEU A 72 -16.70 -2.61 -13.29
CA LEU A 72 -16.71 -3.96 -13.86
C LEU A 72 -15.47 -4.23 -14.68
N GLN A 73 -15.04 -3.29 -15.53
CA GLN A 73 -13.81 -3.45 -16.31
C GLN A 73 -12.57 -3.62 -15.42
N ILE A 74 -12.44 -2.83 -14.35
CA ILE A 74 -11.33 -2.94 -13.39
C ILE A 74 -11.28 -4.35 -12.79
N VAL A 75 -12.40 -4.81 -12.22
CA VAL A 75 -12.49 -6.10 -11.54
C VAL A 75 -12.31 -7.26 -12.54
N ASP A 76 -12.97 -7.19 -13.68
CA ASP A 76 -12.93 -8.25 -14.70
C ASP A 76 -11.53 -8.42 -15.26
N PHE A 77 -10.85 -7.31 -15.58
CA PHE A 77 -9.47 -7.35 -16.05
C PHE A 77 -8.52 -7.87 -14.96
N PHE A 78 -8.71 -7.48 -13.70
CA PHE A 78 -7.89 -8.00 -12.61
C PHE A 78 -8.05 -9.53 -12.44
N ILE A 79 -9.29 -10.02 -12.37
CA ILE A 79 -9.61 -11.44 -12.17
C ILE A 79 -9.21 -12.29 -13.39
N LYS A 80 -9.44 -11.81 -14.62
CA LYS A 80 -9.17 -12.60 -15.84
C LYS A 80 -7.75 -12.44 -16.38
N CYS A 81 -7.05 -11.36 -16.06
CA CYS A 81 -5.75 -11.07 -16.67
C CYS A 81 -4.59 -10.95 -15.66
N ALA A 82 -4.82 -10.45 -14.45
CA ALA A 82 -3.76 -10.29 -13.44
C ALA A 82 -3.61 -11.57 -12.58
N MET A 83 -4.71 -12.05 -11.99
CA MET A 83 -4.69 -13.22 -11.11
C MET A 83 -4.22 -14.52 -11.81
N PRO A 84 -4.64 -14.86 -13.04
CA PRO A 84 -4.27 -16.15 -13.66
C PRO A 84 -2.79 -16.24 -14.05
N LYS A 85 -2.08 -15.10 -14.06
CA LYS A 85 -0.64 -15.08 -14.29
C LYS A 85 0.15 -15.53 -13.07
N LEU A 86 -0.44 -15.48 -11.87
CA LEU A 86 0.22 -15.91 -10.64
C LEU A 86 0.33 -17.44 -10.61
N LYS A 87 1.57 -17.92 -10.61
CA LYS A 87 1.85 -19.34 -10.39
C LYS A 87 1.85 -19.64 -8.88
N PRO A 88 1.27 -20.76 -8.43
CA PRO A 88 1.31 -21.17 -7.04
C PRO A 88 2.74 -21.16 -6.47
N VAL A 89 2.87 -20.85 -5.18
CA VAL A 89 4.12 -20.99 -4.45
C VAL A 89 4.19 -22.40 -3.87
N VAL A 90 5.35 -23.05 -3.99
CA VAL A 90 5.57 -24.35 -3.37
C VAL A 90 5.62 -24.16 -1.85
N SER A 91 4.59 -24.61 -1.13
CA SER A 91 4.65 -24.81 0.31
C SER A 91 4.89 -26.30 0.59
N TYR A 92 5.95 -26.63 1.32
CA TYR A 92 6.20 -28.01 1.77
C TYR A 92 5.26 -28.44 2.90
N GLU A 93 4.57 -27.48 3.53
CA GLU A 93 3.42 -27.70 4.39
C GLU A 93 2.16 -27.67 3.50
N ARG A 94 1.69 -28.85 3.10
CA ARG A 94 0.35 -29.04 2.54
C ARG A 94 -0.33 -30.15 3.32
N ASP A 95 -1.38 -29.78 4.06
CA ASP A 95 -2.24 -30.70 4.81
C ASP A 95 -3.19 -31.53 3.93
N HIS A 96 -3.03 -31.53 2.61
CA HIS A 96 -3.83 -32.38 1.74
C HIS A 96 -2.97 -33.14 0.75
N HIS A 97 -2.97 -34.46 0.96
CA HIS A 97 -2.64 -35.46 -0.04
C HIS A 97 -3.37 -35.17 -1.35
N ASP A 98 -2.64 -35.41 -2.43
CA ASP A 98 -3.07 -35.53 -3.82
C ASP A 98 -2.96 -34.30 -4.75
N VAL A 99 -2.25 -34.58 -5.85
CA VAL A 99 -1.96 -33.79 -7.06
C VAL A 99 -0.75 -32.85 -6.99
N ILE A 100 0.37 -33.43 -7.38
CA ILE A 100 1.64 -32.81 -7.72
C ILE A 100 1.46 -31.85 -8.92
N ARG A 101 1.50 -30.53 -8.67
CA ARG A 101 1.92 -29.55 -9.71
C ARG A 101 3.28 -28.99 -9.34
N ARG A 102 4.32 -29.62 -9.88
CA ARG A 102 5.72 -29.20 -9.78
C ARG A 102 6.04 -28.17 -10.85
N GLY A 103 6.62 -27.06 -10.44
CA GLY A 103 7.42 -26.21 -11.32
C GLY A 103 8.52 -25.58 -10.49
N ASN A 104 9.77 -25.72 -10.92
CA ASN A 104 10.87 -24.90 -10.41
C ASN A 104 10.54 -23.45 -10.79
N VAL A 105 10.03 -22.66 -9.85
CA VAL A 105 9.62 -21.28 -10.16
C VAL A 105 10.80 -20.36 -9.91
N VAL A 106 11.20 -19.64 -10.95
CA VAL A 106 12.17 -18.54 -10.84
C VAL A 106 11.61 -17.51 -9.83
N PRO A 107 12.39 -17.09 -8.83
CA PRO A 107 12.00 -16.23 -7.70
C PRO A 107 11.36 -14.91 -8.10
N TYR A 108 11.82 -14.36 -9.21
CA TYR A 108 11.27 -13.19 -9.90
C TYR A 108 10.80 -13.56 -11.30
N ALA A 109 9.98 -14.61 -11.41
CA ALA A 109 9.28 -14.87 -12.65
C ALA A 109 8.32 -13.69 -12.93
N LYS A 110 8.22 -13.25 -14.20
CA LYS A 110 7.27 -12.21 -14.67
C LYS A 110 5.83 -12.44 -14.16
N THR A 111 5.50 -13.68 -13.84
CA THR A 111 4.24 -14.15 -13.26
C THR A 111 3.92 -13.60 -11.86
N ARG A 112 4.92 -13.18 -11.07
CA ARG A 112 4.74 -12.73 -9.67
C ARG A 112 4.90 -11.23 -9.46
N ALA A 113 5.23 -10.50 -10.51
CA ALA A 113 5.60 -9.10 -10.37
C ALA A 113 4.42 -8.22 -9.90
N CYS A 114 3.16 -8.60 -10.18
CA CYS A 114 1.97 -7.93 -9.63
C CYS A 114 1.86 -8.10 -8.11
N LEU A 115 2.16 -9.28 -7.57
CA LEU A 115 2.18 -9.53 -6.13
C LEU A 115 3.29 -8.73 -5.45
N PHE A 116 4.50 -8.71 -6.03
CA PHE A 116 5.60 -7.91 -5.50
C PHE A 116 5.32 -6.40 -5.53
N PHE A 117 4.62 -5.92 -6.56
CA PHE A 117 4.17 -4.53 -6.63
C PHE A 117 3.10 -4.22 -5.57
N ALA A 118 2.13 -5.11 -5.34
CA ALA A 118 1.14 -4.94 -4.28
C ALA A 118 1.79 -4.87 -2.89
N LEU A 119 2.70 -5.80 -2.58
CA LEU A 119 3.50 -5.79 -1.35
C LEU A 119 4.32 -4.50 -1.21
N HIS A 120 4.87 -4.00 -2.32
CA HIS A 120 5.65 -2.77 -2.34
C HIS A 120 4.78 -1.58 -1.97
N ASN A 121 3.60 -1.46 -2.58
CA ASN A 121 2.71 -0.36 -2.28
C ASN A 121 2.15 -0.42 -0.85
N LEU A 122 1.93 -1.63 -0.29
CA LEU A 122 1.60 -1.80 1.12
C LEU A 122 2.73 -1.32 2.02
N LYS A 123 3.97 -1.80 1.78
CA LYS A 123 5.14 -1.42 2.58
C LYS A 123 5.40 0.07 2.56
N LEU A 124 5.31 0.70 1.38
CA LEU A 124 5.52 2.14 1.23
C LEU A 124 4.62 2.97 2.14
N LYS A 125 3.35 2.60 2.31
CA LYS A 125 2.42 3.33 3.20
C LYS A 125 2.93 3.33 4.64
N PHE A 126 3.38 2.18 5.15
CA PHE A 126 3.95 2.06 6.48
C PHE A 126 5.28 2.80 6.63
N LEU A 127 6.13 2.79 5.60
CA LEU A 127 7.38 3.55 5.61
C LEU A 127 7.14 5.06 5.63
N VAL A 128 6.14 5.57 4.91
CA VAL A 128 5.73 6.98 4.97
C VAL A 128 5.27 7.36 6.39
N ILE A 129 4.49 6.48 7.03
CA ILE A 129 4.01 6.65 8.41
C ILE A 129 5.19 6.63 9.39
N GLN A 130 6.08 5.66 9.27
CA GLN A 130 7.27 5.54 10.11
C GLN A 130 8.19 6.74 9.99
N GLU A 131 8.44 7.22 8.76
CA GLU A 131 9.32 8.38 8.53
C GLU A 131 8.81 9.64 9.24
N PHE A 132 7.49 9.86 9.27
CA PHE A 132 6.92 10.99 10.00
C PHE A 132 7.22 10.88 11.50
N VAL A 133 6.98 9.71 12.10
CA VAL A 133 7.21 9.49 13.54
C VAL A 133 8.71 9.50 13.89
N ASP A 134 9.57 9.03 12.99
CA ASP A 134 11.03 9.13 13.11
C ASP A 134 11.48 10.60 13.18
N LYS A 135 10.99 11.43 12.26
CA LYS A 135 11.30 12.87 12.26
C LYS A 135 10.80 13.55 13.52
N PHE A 136 9.56 13.25 13.92
CA PHE A 136 8.97 13.75 15.14
C PHE A 136 9.77 13.38 16.40
N ARG A 137 10.21 12.12 16.52
CA ARG A 137 11.07 11.66 17.63
C ARG A 137 12.45 12.33 17.60
N LYS A 138 13.08 12.40 16.43
CA LYS A 138 14.40 13.03 16.24
C LYS A 138 14.37 14.51 16.59
N ASN A 139 13.26 15.19 16.29
CA ASN A 139 13.03 16.58 16.66
C ASN A 139 12.49 16.74 18.09
N GLN A 140 12.81 15.81 19.00
CA GLN A 140 12.46 15.85 20.42
C GLN A 140 10.95 16.07 20.68
N PHE A 141 10.11 15.41 19.89
CA PHE A 141 8.65 15.51 19.97
C PHE A 141 8.08 16.90 19.64
N GLN A 142 8.79 17.67 18.81
CA GLN A 142 8.29 18.93 18.27
C GLN A 142 7.87 18.75 16.81
N LEU A 143 6.69 19.26 16.46
CA LEU A 143 6.22 19.32 15.08
C LEU A 143 6.98 20.40 14.30
N GLU A 144 7.36 20.11 13.06
CA GLU A 144 7.91 21.12 12.17
C GLU A 144 6.89 22.24 11.96
N ARG A 145 7.30 23.49 12.17
CA ARG A 145 6.41 24.64 11.96
C ARG A 145 6.12 24.79 10.46
N PRO A 146 4.85 25.02 10.06
CA PRO A 146 4.55 25.33 8.68
C PRO A 146 5.35 26.55 8.21
N LYS A 147 5.88 26.51 6.99
CA LYS A 147 6.44 27.69 6.32
C LYS A 147 5.27 28.61 5.93
N GLY A 148 4.81 29.43 6.87
CA GLY A 148 3.70 30.36 6.70
C GLY A 148 3.95 31.70 7.38
N PRO A 149 3.12 32.72 7.14
CA PRO A 149 3.23 34.00 7.81
C PRO A 149 3.16 33.80 9.34
N ALA A 150 3.99 34.54 10.07
CA ALA A 150 4.08 34.46 11.52
C ALA A 150 2.68 34.69 12.15
N GLY A 151 2.19 33.73 12.93
CA GLY A 151 0.91 33.82 13.64
C GLY A 151 -0.07 32.67 13.45
N ILE A 152 0.19 31.73 12.52
CA ILE A 152 -0.62 30.51 12.40
C ILE A 152 -0.22 29.53 13.51
N GLU A 153 -1.18 29.13 14.34
CA GLU A 153 -0.95 28.10 15.35
C GLU A 153 -0.45 26.79 14.70
N PRO A 154 0.53 26.11 15.31
CA PRO A 154 1.02 24.85 14.78
C PRO A 154 -0.14 23.84 14.73
N PRO A 155 -0.28 23.06 13.65
CA PRO A 155 -1.33 22.07 13.55
C PRO A 155 -1.22 21.03 14.67
N SER A 156 -2.35 20.43 15.04
CA SER A 156 -2.36 19.25 15.92
C SER A 156 -1.48 18.14 15.34
N PHE A 157 -0.98 17.24 16.19
CA PHE A 157 -0.19 16.09 15.74
C PHE A 157 -0.97 15.24 14.73
N MET A 158 -2.25 14.97 14.99
CA MET A 158 -3.11 14.22 14.07
C MET A 158 -3.26 14.91 12.71
N THR A 159 -3.44 16.23 12.68
CA THR A 159 -3.50 16.98 11.40
C THR A 159 -2.16 16.97 10.68
N ALA A 160 -1.04 17.19 11.38
CA ALA A 160 0.29 17.12 10.79
C ALA A 160 0.60 15.73 10.23
N PHE A 161 0.28 14.68 10.98
CA PHE A 161 0.44 13.27 10.61
C PHE A 161 -0.36 12.93 9.35
N GLY A 162 -1.66 13.26 9.36
CA GLY A 162 -2.56 13.02 8.25
C GLY A 162 -2.16 13.75 6.96
N ASN A 163 -1.79 15.02 7.08
CA ASN A 163 -1.34 15.83 5.95
C ASN A 163 -0.02 15.32 5.38
N ALA A 164 0.95 14.95 6.22
CA ALA A 164 2.22 14.40 5.79
C ALA A 164 2.05 13.09 5.00
N PHE A 165 1.20 12.18 5.49
CA PHE A 165 0.86 10.96 4.75
C PHE A 165 0.18 11.30 3.41
N TYR A 166 -0.85 12.14 3.43
CA TYR A 166 -1.61 12.49 2.24
C TYR A 166 -0.70 13.08 1.15
N GLU A 167 0.10 14.10 1.46
CA GLU A 167 0.95 14.76 0.47
C GLU A 167 2.02 13.81 -0.07
N LYS A 168 2.66 13.02 0.81
CA LYS A 168 3.72 12.10 0.38
C LYS A 168 3.17 10.95 -0.45
N TYR A 169 2.07 10.33 -0.03
CA TYR A 169 1.45 9.24 -0.78
C TYR A 169 0.85 9.74 -2.11
N ARG A 170 0.27 10.95 -2.14
CA ARG A 170 -0.20 11.58 -3.36
C ARG A 170 0.93 11.82 -4.37
N ALA A 171 2.11 12.27 -3.92
CA ALA A 171 3.28 12.43 -4.77
C ALA A 171 3.74 11.08 -5.36
N ILE A 172 3.81 10.04 -4.53
CA ILE A 172 4.12 8.68 -4.96
C ILE A 172 3.12 8.20 -6.03
N LEU A 173 1.82 8.40 -5.80
CA LEU A 173 0.77 8.04 -6.77
C LEU A 173 0.89 8.83 -8.07
N ALA A 174 1.29 10.12 -8.02
CA ALA A 174 1.49 10.92 -9.22
C ALA A 174 2.65 10.39 -10.08
N ASP A 175 3.72 9.92 -9.43
CA ASP A 175 4.84 9.27 -10.11
C ASP A 175 4.42 7.91 -10.71
N MET A 176 3.58 7.14 -9.99
CA MET A 176 3.04 5.85 -10.44
C MET A 176 1.90 5.96 -11.47
N LEU A 177 1.24 7.11 -11.61
CA LEU A 177 0.13 7.35 -12.53
C LEU A 177 0.38 8.62 -13.35
N PRO A 178 1.43 8.66 -14.20
CA PRO A 178 1.78 9.86 -14.92
C PRO A 178 0.64 10.26 -15.86
N LYS A 179 0.29 11.54 -15.80
CA LYS A 179 -0.60 12.16 -16.80
C LYS A 179 0.14 12.15 -18.13
N LYS A 180 -0.25 11.29 -19.06
CA LYS A 180 0.24 11.41 -20.43
C LYS A 180 -0.34 12.69 -21.02
N THR A 181 0.48 13.50 -21.67
CA THR A 181 0.02 14.52 -22.62
C THR A 181 -0.60 13.78 -23.80
N VAL A 182 -1.90 13.51 -23.72
CA VAL A 182 -2.65 12.88 -24.80
C VAL A 182 -3.05 13.95 -25.80
N SER A 183 -2.82 13.68 -27.10
CA SER A 183 -3.27 14.57 -28.17
C SER A 183 -4.80 14.71 -28.11
N GLU A 184 -5.35 15.84 -28.57
CA GLU A 184 -6.81 16.09 -28.56
C GLU A 184 -7.62 14.94 -29.16
N LYS A 185 -7.08 14.28 -30.20
CA LYS A 185 -7.72 13.12 -30.85
C LYS A 185 -7.85 11.92 -29.92
N VAL A 186 -6.82 11.62 -29.12
CA VAL A 186 -6.85 10.53 -28.14
C VAL A 186 -7.65 10.94 -26.91
N SER A 187 -7.58 12.21 -26.49
CA SER A 187 -8.44 12.75 -25.42
C SER A 187 -9.93 12.61 -25.76
N ARG A 188 -10.35 12.87 -27.01
CA ARG A 188 -11.73 12.64 -27.47
C ARG A 188 -12.13 11.15 -27.46
N LEU A 189 -11.19 10.23 -27.72
CA LEU A 189 -11.44 8.78 -27.60
C LEU A 189 -11.50 8.31 -26.13
N LEU A 190 -10.78 9.00 -25.23
CA LEU A 190 -10.76 8.75 -23.78
C LEU A 190 -11.91 9.42 -23.02
N GLN A 191 -12.67 10.32 -23.66
CA GLN A 191 -13.89 10.94 -23.11
C GLN A 191 -15.06 9.94 -22.92
N ASN A 192 -14.83 8.65 -23.15
CA ASN A 192 -15.77 7.61 -22.77
C ASN A 192 -15.97 7.61 -21.24
N LYS A 193 -17.22 7.74 -20.79
CA LYS A 193 -17.59 7.67 -19.37
C LYS A 193 -17.15 6.34 -18.74
N ASP A 194 -17.08 5.29 -19.53
CA ASP A 194 -16.72 3.93 -19.10
C ASP A 194 -15.20 3.67 -19.08
N ALA A 195 -14.38 4.59 -19.62
CA ALA A 195 -12.93 4.39 -19.66
C ALA A 195 -12.28 4.57 -18.28
N VAL A 196 -11.38 3.65 -17.91
CA VAL A 196 -10.56 3.73 -16.69
C VAL A 196 -9.30 4.56 -17.00
N THR A 197 -9.29 5.85 -16.64
CA THR A 197 -8.16 6.77 -16.87
C THR A 197 -7.28 6.93 -15.62
N ASN A 198 -6.02 7.36 -15.80
CA ASN A 198 -5.11 7.60 -14.67
C ASN A 198 -5.65 8.68 -13.73
N GLU A 199 -6.32 9.70 -14.27
CA GLU A 199 -6.97 10.76 -13.52
C GLU A 199 -8.09 10.20 -12.63
N LYS A 200 -8.93 9.29 -13.15
CA LYS A 200 -9.99 8.64 -12.36
C LYS A 200 -9.38 7.79 -11.23
N ILE A 201 -8.37 6.98 -11.53
CA ILE A 201 -7.66 6.16 -10.52
C ILE A 201 -7.07 7.06 -9.43
N PHE A 202 -6.38 8.12 -9.83
CA PHE A 202 -5.78 9.08 -8.91
C PHE A 202 -6.83 9.74 -8.02
N GLN A 203 -7.96 10.17 -8.58
CA GLN A 203 -9.06 10.77 -7.81
C GLN A 203 -9.67 9.77 -6.82
N MET A 204 -9.92 8.52 -7.23
CA MET A 204 -10.44 7.47 -6.35
C MET A 204 -9.48 7.21 -5.18
N ALA A 205 -8.18 7.06 -5.45
CA ALA A 205 -7.18 6.78 -4.43
C ALA A 205 -6.95 7.96 -3.46
N THR A 206 -7.05 9.20 -3.95
CA THR A 206 -6.78 10.42 -3.17
C THR A 206 -8.02 11.11 -2.61
N ASN A 207 -9.20 10.48 -2.70
CA ASN A 207 -10.44 11.04 -2.17
C ASN A 207 -10.39 11.16 -0.63
N LEU A 208 -10.07 12.34 -0.11
CA LEU A 208 -10.00 12.63 1.32
C LEU A 208 -10.97 13.78 1.63
N ASP A 209 -11.92 13.51 2.52
CA ASP A 209 -12.66 14.57 3.20
C ASP A 209 -11.73 15.21 4.25
N LYS A 210 -11.47 16.52 4.10
CA LYS A 210 -10.50 17.25 4.91
C LYS A 210 -11.11 17.98 6.10
N GLU A 211 -12.44 17.99 6.23
CA GLU A 211 -13.14 18.81 7.22
C GLU A 211 -12.83 18.36 8.66
N GLU A 212 -12.81 17.05 8.91
CA GLU A 212 -12.53 16.49 10.24
C GLU A 212 -11.12 15.87 10.34
N GLU A 213 -10.47 16.00 11.50
CA GLU A 213 -9.17 15.37 11.73
C GLU A 213 -9.25 13.84 11.73
N ILE A 214 -10.34 13.27 12.24
CA ILE A 214 -10.56 11.82 12.25
C ILE A 214 -10.64 11.24 10.82
N ASN A 215 -11.13 12.01 9.85
CA ASN A 215 -11.21 11.60 8.46
C ASN A 215 -9.82 11.39 7.84
N LYS A 216 -8.78 12.08 8.35
CA LYS A 216 -7.39 11.85 7.95
C LYS A 216 -6.88 10.48 8.39
N ILE A 217 -7.21 10.06 9.61
CA ILE A 217 -6.88 8.70 10.10
C ILE A 217 -7.67 7.65 9.34
N LYS A 218 -8.98 7.85 9.14
CA LYS A 218 -9.81 6.96 8.32
C LYS A 218 -9.22 6.80 6.91
N TYR A 219 -8.75 7.87 6.28
CA TYR A 219 -8.10 7.82 4.98
C TYR A 219 -6.82 6.97 4.97
N ILE A 220 -5.96 7.10 6.00
CA ILE A 220 -4.77 6.26 6.14
C ILE A 220 -5.17 4.79 6.24
N MET A 221 -6.08 4.48 7.17
CA MET A 221 -6.55 3.11 7.40
C MET A 221 -7.20 2.50 6.16
N ARG A 222 -7.99 3.29 5.44
CA ARG A 222 -8.63 2.88 4.18
C ARG A 222 -7.61 2.48 3.12
N ASN A 223 -6.55 3.27 2.96
CA ASN A 223 -5.47 2.98 2.02
C ASN A 223 -4.66 1.73 2.42
N ILE A 224 -4.38 1.55 3.71
CA ILE A 224 -3.72 0.34 4.23
C ILE A 224 -4.59 -0.90 3.97
N LYS A 225 -5.85 -0.84 4.39
CA LYS A 225 -6.84 -1.93 4.24
C LYS A 225 -7.02 -2.33 2.77
N ALA A 226 -7.11 -1.35 1.86
CA ALA A 226 -7.22 -1.63 0.43
C ALA A 226 -5.99 -2.37 -0.12
N SER A 227 -4.78 -1.93 0.24
CA SER A 227 -3.54 -2.61 -0.16
C SER A 227 -3.40 -4.01 0.43
N LEU A 228 -3.72 -4.17 1.72
CA LEU A 228 -3.71 -5.48 2.38
C LEU A 228 -4.68 -6.44 1.71
N PHE A 229 -5.90 -5.98 1.42
CA PHE A 229 -6.90 -6.76 0.70
C PHE A 229 -6.40 -7.25 -0.67
N VAL A 230 -5.80 -6.35 -1.46
CA VAL A 230 -5.27 -6.73 -2.78
C VAL A 230 -4.10 -7.70 -2.66
N CYS A 231 -3.23 -7.54 -1.66
CA CYS A 231 -2.20 -8.54 -1.35
C CYS A 231 -2.81 -9.91 -1.05
N ASN A 232 -3.81 -9.96 -0.16
CA ASN A 232 -4.48 -11.19 0.22
C ASN A 232 -5.20 -11.85 -0.96
N LEU A 233 -5.82 -11.07 -1.85
CA LEU A 233 -6.43 -11.56 -3.08
C LEU A 233 -5.41 -12.22 -4.02
N LEU A 234 -4.22 -11.62 -4.17
CA LEU A 234 -3.14 -12.17 -4.99
C LEU A 234 -2.47 -13.40 -4.33
N PHE A 235 -2.32 -13.43 -3.01
CA PHE A 235 -1.83 -14.60 -2.28
C PHE A 235 -2.79 -15.78 -2.34
N ALA A 236 -4.09 -15.53 -2.16
CA ALA A 236 -5.11 -16.58 -2.27
C ALA A 236 -5.17 -17.18 -3.69
N ALA A 237 -4.94 -16.36 -4.73
CA ALA A 237 -4.78 -16.85 -6.11
C ALA A 237 -3.53 -17.73 -6.31
N SER A 238 -2.54 -17.59 -5.41
CA SER A 238 -1.29 -18.35 -5.41
C SER A 238 -1.30 -19.55 -4.43
N ASP A 239 -2.48 -19.92 -3.92
CA ASP A 239 -2.69 -20.97 -2.90
C ASP A 239 -1.94 -20.72 -1.58
N LEU A 240 -1.75 -19.45 -1.21
CA LEU A 240 -1.12 -19.07 0.06
C LEU A 240 -2.12 -18.35 0.96
N THR A 241 -2.35 -18.93 2.14
CA THR A 241 -3.05 -18.30 3.24
C THR A 241 -2.03 -17.84 4.28
N GLN A 242 -2.33 -16.75 5.01
CA GLN A 242 -1.49 -16.23 6.10
C GLN A 242 -0.04 -15.90 5.69
N ALA A 243 0.14 -15.29 4.51
CA ALA A 243 1.47 -15.03 3.95
C ALA A 243 2.34 -14.11 4.83
N PHE A 244 1.73 -13.29 5.69
CA PHE A 244 2.43 -12.34 6.56
C PHE A 244 2.86 -12.94 7.90
N SER A 245 2.24 -14.05 8.32
CA SER A 245 2.46 -14.67 9.65
C SER A 245 3.25 -15.97 9.58
N ARG A 246 3.68 -16.40 8.39
CA ARG A 246 4.30 -17.71 8.21
C ARG A 246 5.56 -17.88 9.08
N GLY A 247 5.58 -18.94 9.89
CA GLY A 247 6.70 -19.24 10.79
C GLY A 247 6.78 -18.35 12.03
N LYS A 248 5.75 -17.54 12.31
CA LYS A 248 5.61 -16.77 13.57
C LYS A 248 4.63 -17.49 14.51
N PRO A 249 4.80 -17.35 15.83
CA PRO A 249 3.80 -17.79 16.80
C PRO A 249 2.46 -17.10 16.56
N GLU A 250 1.34 -17.82 16.73
CA GLU A 250 -0.02 -17.31 16.52
C GLU A 250 -0.35 -16.06 17.36
N THR A 251 0.40 -15.80 18.44
CA THR A 251 0.19 -14.67 19.35
C THR A 251 0.43 -13.29 18.72
N PHE A 252 1.11 -13.20 17.57
CA PHE A 252 1.36 -11.92 16.89
C PHE A 252 1.02 -12.03 15.41
N ASN A 253 -0.23 -11.72 15.05
CA ASN A 253 -0.69 -11.66 13.67
C ASN A 253 -0.39 -10.28 13.06
N PRO A 254 0.55 -10.14 12.11
CA PRO A 254 0.86 -8.86 11.50
C PRO A 254 -0.30 -8.30 10.68
N GLU A 255 -1.12 -9.14 10.03
CA GLU A 255 -2.26 -8.69 9.24
C GLU A 255 -3.29 -7.98 10.13
N GLU A 256 -3.61 -8.57 11.29
CA GLU A 256 -4.48 -7.96 12.29
C GLU A 256 -3.87 -6.67 12.85
N THR A 257 -2.57 -6.66 13.10
CA THR A 257 -1.86 -5.47 13.59
C THR A 257 -1.94 -4.30 12.60
N MET A 258 -1.82 -4.58 11.29
CA MET A 258 -1.91 -3.55 10.23
C MET A 258 -3.26 -2.82 10.22
N ILE A 259 -4.34 -3.48 10.65
CA ILE A 259 -5.71 -2.95 10.60
C ILE A 259 -6.33 -2.70 11.98
N SER A 260 -5.59 -2.99 13.06
CA SER A 260 -6.06 -2.88 14.44
C SER A 260 -6.46 -1.45 14.80
N GLN A 261 -7.46 -1.33 15.67
CA GLN A 261 -7.84 -0.05 16.28
C GLN A 261 -6.74 0.45 17.22
N ASP A 262 -6.07 -0.46 17.93
CA ASP A 262 -5.05 -0.14 18.93
C ASP A 262 -3.76 0.43 18.32
N PHE A 263 -3.58 0.34 16.99
CA PHE A 263 -2.39 0.86 16.32
C PHE A 263 -2.56 2.33 15.90
N ILE A 264 -2.75 2.61 14.61
CA ILE A 264 -2.86 3.99 14.12
C ILE A 264 -4.12 4.69 14.66
N PRO A 265 -5.32 4.06 14.68
CA PRO A 265 -6.55 4.72 15.10
C PRO A 265 -6.54 5.21 16.56
N GLU A 266 -5.92 4.48 17.48
CA GLU A 266 -5.85 4.87 18.90
C GLU A 266 -4.53 5.56 19.28
N LEU A 267 -3.38 5.09 18.81
CA LEU A 267 -2.10 5.68 19.21
C LEU A 267 -1.92 7.10 18.68
N VAL A 268 -2.39 7.43 17.47
CA VAL A 268 -2.21 8.78 16.93
C VAL A 268 -3.02 9.82 17.73
N PRO A 269 -4.31 9.58 18.05
CA PRO A 269 -5.04 10.42 18.99
C PRO A 269 -4.40 10.46 20.38
N ALA A 270 -3.93 9.33 20.91
CA ALA A 270 -3.27 9.30 22.22
C ALA A 270 -2.00 10.16 22.27
N ILE A 271 -1.17 10.11 21.22
CA ILE A 271 0.01 10.99 21.06
C ILE A 271 -0.42 12.46 21.04
N THR A 272 -1.49 12.77 20.28
CA THR A 272 -2.04 14.13 20.19
C THR A 272 -2.50 14.65 21.56
N GLN A 273 -3.20 13.81 22.33
CA GLN A 273 -3.65 14.15 23.68
C GLN A 273 -2.48 14.34 24.65
N CYS A 274 -1.47 13.46 24.60
CA CYS A 274 -0.28 13.58 25.45
C CYS A 274 0.49 14.88 25.19
N LEU A 275 0.56 15.32 23.93
CA LEU A 275 1.15 16.61 23.56
C LEU A 275 0.35 17.79 24.12
N ALA A 276 -0.98 17.78 23.96
CA ALA A 276 -1.86 18.83 24.48
C ALA A 276 -1.78 18.96 26.02
N GLN A 277 -1.58 17.83 26.72
CA GLN A 277 -1.43 17.77 28.17
C GLN A 277 0.01 17.97 28.66
N ASN A 278 0.98 18.13 27.75
CA ASN A 278 2.41 18.19 28.04
C ASN A 278 2.91 16.99 28.88
N ASN A 279 2.30 15.81 28.70
CA ASN A 279 2.65 14.59 29.41
C ASN A 279 3.75 13.83 28.66
N VAL A 280 4.99 14.26 28.86
CA VAL A 280 6.17 13.72 28.16
C VAL A 280 6.40 12.23 28.45
N ALA A 281 6.10 11.76 29.67
CA ALA A 281 6.29 10.36 30.03
C ALA A 281 5.35 9.44 29.26
N GLN A 282 4.06 9.78 29.20
CA GLN A 282 3.08 9.01 28.45
C GLN A 282 3.31 9.13 26.94
N LEU A 283 3.69 10.31 26.45
CA LEU A 283 4.06 10.53 25.04
C LEU A 283 5.16 9.57 24.58
N ARG A 284 6.22 9.40 25.37
CA ARG A 284 7.32 8.45 25.07
C ARG A 284 6.79 7.02 24.99
N ARG A 285 5.94 6.60 25.92
CA ARG A 285 5.33 5.26 25.92
C ARG A 285 4.47 5.01 24.68
N CYS A 286 3.63 5.98 24.29
CA CYS A 286 2.82 5.86 23.07
C CYS A 286 3.68 5.75 21.81
N VAL A 287 4.76 6.54 21.74
CA VAL A 287 5.70 6.47 20.61
C VAL A 287 6.49 5.16 20.59
N ASP A 288 6.93 4.65 21.74
CA ASP A 288 7.60 3.34 21.80
C ASP A 288 6.64 2.18 21.45
N ALA A 289 5.38 2.23 21.89
CA ALA A 289 4.34 1.28 21.47
C ALA A 289 4.09 1.32 19.96
N PHE A 290 4.07 2.52 19.37
CA PHE A 290 3.99 2.69 17.92
C PHE A 290 5.14 1.97 17.20
N TYR A 291 6.38 2.08 17.67
CA TYR A 291 7.52 1.38 17.06
C TYR A 291 7.42 -0.14 17.19
N GLN A 292 6.93 -0.65 18.33
CA GLN A 292 6.73 -2.09 18.51
C GLN A 292 5.70 -2.65 17.51
N LEU A 293 4.56 -1.98 17.34
CA LEU A 293 3.54 -2.39 16.37
C LEU A 293 4.02 -2.21 14.92
N MET A 294 4.75 -1.13 14.62
CA MET A 294 5.37 -0.92 13.31
C MET A 294 6.39 -2.02 12.97
N ASP A 295 7.17 -2.48 13.95
CA ASP A 295 8.12 -3.56 13.77
C ASP A 295 7.42 -4.88 13.40
N ILE A 296 6.33 -5.22 14.09
CA ILE A 296 5.50 -6.40 13.76
C ILE A 296 4.99 -6.30 12.32
N VAL A 297 4.47 -5.14 11.92
CA VAL A 297 3.95 -4.90 10.57
C VAL A 297 5.03 -5.07 9.50
N LEU A 298 6.18 -4.41 9.67
CA LEU A 298 7.25 -4.45 8.68
C LEU A 298 7.90 -5.83 8.58
N ASP A 299 8.03 -6.54 9.70
CA ASP A 299 8.49 -7.93 9.72
C ASP A 299 7.49 -8.84 8.98
N GLY A 300 6.18 -8.67 9.21
CA GLY A 300 5.15 -9.43 8.51
C GLY A 300 5.18 -9.22 6.99
N ILE A 301 5.34 -7.97 6.55
CA ILE A 301 5.48 -7.67 5.11
C ILE A 301 6.75 -8.31 4.53
N ASN A 302 7.86 -8.30 5.27
CA ASN A 302 9.10 -8.94 4.85
C ASN A 302 8.97 -10.46 4.77
N ILE A 303 8.23 -11.09 5.68
CA ILE A 303 7.86 -12.51 5.59
C ILE A 303 7.06 -12.75 4.32
N ALA A 304 6.06 -11.91 4.02
CA ALA A 304 5.26 -12.04 2.82
C ALA A 304 6.10 -11.95 1.53
N TYR A 305 7.10 -11.05 1.47
CA TYR A 305 8.09 -11.02 0.39
C TYR A 305 8.92 -12.29 0.29
N ASN A 306 9.38 -12.80 1.43
CA ASN A 306 10.16 -14.02 1.48
C ASN A 306 9.35 -15.23 0.99
N VAL A 307 8.11 -15.36 1.43
CA VAL A 307 7.19 -16.41 1.00
C VAL A 307 6.87 -16.28 -0.50
N ALA A 308 6.53 -15.07 -0.98
CA ALA A 308 6.20 -14.83 -2.39
C ALA A 308 7.37 -15.16 -3.34
N SER A 309 8.61 -15.02 -2.86
CA SER A 309 9.83 -15.32 -3.62
C SER A 309 10.34 -16.76 -3.44
N GLY A 310 9.76 -17.55 -2.54
CA GLY A 310 10.27 -18.88 -2.20
C GLY A 310 11.56 -18.86 -1.37
N GLY A 311 11.81 -17.79 -0.60
CA GLY A 311 12.95 -17.67 0.30
C GLY A 311 14.06 -16.73 -0.16
N GLU A 312 13.96 -16.22 -1.39
CA GLU A 312 15.05 -15.55 -2.09
C GLU A 312 15.09 -14.03 -1.90
N VAL A 313 13.94 -13.38 -1.82
CA VAL A 313 13.86 -11.96 -1.50
C VAL A 313 13.87 -11.82 0.02
N ARG A 314 14.91 -11.15 0.53
CA ARG A 314 15.10 -10.86 1.96
C ARG A 314 15.38 -9.38 2.12
N LEU A 315 14.34 -8.62 2.44
CA LEU A 315 14.43 -7.18 2.63
C LEU A 315 14.63 -6.85 4.11
N GLY A 316 15.41 -5.81 4.38
CA GLY A 316 15.42 -5.15 5.68
C GLY A 316 14.11 -4.40 5.96
N LYS A 317 13.91 -3.94 7.21
CA LYS A 317 12.68 -3.24 7.62
C LYS A 317 12.40 -1.99 6.77
N THR A 318 13.42 -1.18 6.52
CA THR A 318 13.31 0.08 5.75
C THR A 318 13.53 -0.09 4.24
N GLU A 319 13.88 -1.29 3.79
CA GLU A 319 14.25 -1.53 2.40
C GLU A 319 13.03 -1.78 1.53
N THR A 320 13.02 -1.26 0.31
CA THR A 320 11.97 -1.49 -0.68
C THR A 320 12.50 -2.28 -1.85
N LEU A 321 11.65 -3.14 -2.43
CA LEU A 321 12.03 -3.91 -3.62
C LEU A 321 12.25 -3.02 -4.85
N TYR A 322 11.47 -1.94 -4.98
CA TYR A 322 11.60 -0.99 -6.06
C TYR A 322 12.06 0.38 -5.53
N HIS A 323 12.87 1.07 -6.32
CA HIS A 323 13.21 2.46 -6.06
C HIS A 323 12.17 3.40 -6.65
N LEU A 324 11.71 4.34 -5.83
CA LEU A 324 10.98 5.52 -6.28
C LEU A 324 12.00 6.66 -6.41
N GLN A 325 12.59 6.85 -7.59
CA GLN A 325 13.31 8.10 -7.84
C GLN A 325 12.30 9.20 -8.20
N PRO A 326 12.39 10.39 -7.58
CA PRO A 326 11.66 11.54 -8.09
C PRO A 326 12.16 11.85 -9.50
N ARG A 327 11.23 12.14 -10.42
CA ARG A 327 11.58 12.67 -11.74
C ARG A 327 12.37 13.96 -11.53
N ILE A 328 13.68 13.93 -11.77
CA ILE A 328 14.45 15.15 -12.00
C ILE A 328 13.90 15.72 -13.31
N HIS A 329 12.98 16.66 -13.21
CA HIS A 329 12.62 17.51 -14.32
C HIS A 329 13.87 18.32 -14.68
N TYR A 330 14.59 17.87 -15.70
CA TYR A 330 15.48 18.77 -16.43
C TYR A 330 14.59 19.83 -17.08
N SER A 331 14.57 21.02 -16.49
CA SER A 331 14.15 22.21 -17.22
C SER A 331 15.21 22.42 -18.31
N PRO A 332 14.85 22.44 -19.60
CA PRO A 332 15.77 22.93 -20.60
C PRO A 332 15.98 24.43 -20.32
N ALA A 333 17.24 24.81 -20.16
CA ALA A 333 17.67 26.21 -20.23
C ALA A 333 17.57 26.71 -21.67
#